data_AF-A0A968JN56-F1
#
_entry.id   AF-A0A968JN56-F1
#
_cell.length_a   1.000
_cell.length_b   1.000
_cell.length_c   1.000
_cell.angle_alpha   90.00
_cell.angle_beta   90.00
_cell.angle_gamma   90.00
#
_symmetry.space_group_name_H-M   'P 1'
#
loop_
_entity.id
_entity.type
_entity.pdbx_description
1 polymer ?
#
loop_
_entity_poly.entity_id
_entity_poly.type
_entity_poly.pdbx_seq_one_letter_code
_entity_poly.pdbx_strand_id
1 'polypeptide(L)'
;MGSVLPEDSLYRNPVWEPDLSYPSVYSAAVGYFAIGADNEWSPGLFYTAPVLGSNDLMNWKLRGQAFVTKPSWSDKKITSISAGFAKTKGTYYIFYTLGEDGIGMGASKAPQGPFTDYGMLINASTTALSQTTNPLFFSVWF
;
A
#
# COMPACT_ATOMS: atom_id res chain seq x y z
N MET A 1 39.50 6.13 16.02
CA MET A 1 38.63 4.96 15.83
C MET A 1 37.22 5.39 16.20
N GLY A 2 36.30 5.39 15.22
CA GLY A 2 34.93 5.87 15.42
C GLY A 2 34.09 4.85 16.16
N SER A 3 33.25 5.33 17.07
CA SER A 3 32.30 4.53 17.85
C SER A 3 31.29 3.83 16.95
N VAL A 4 31.22 2.50 17.05
CA VAL A 4 30.11 1.70 16.50
C VAL A 4 28.95 1.80 17.49
N LEU A 5 27.80 2.26 17.02
CA LEU A 5 26.55 2.25 17.79
C LEU A 5 25.84 0.90 17.57
N PRO A 6 25.11 0.38 18.57
CA PRO A 6 24.36 -0.87 18.42
C PRO A 6 23.32 -0.72 17.31
N GLU A 7 23.24 -1.72 16.44
CA GLU A 7 22.76 -1.60 15.06
C GLU A 7 21.25 -1.32 14.88
N ASP A 8 20.47 -1.16 15.97
CA ASP A 8 18.99 -1.12 15.93
C ASP A 8 18.32 -0.03 16.81
N SER A 9 19.01 1.05 17.19
CA SER A 9 18.39 2.13 18.02
C SER A 9 18.24 3.49 17.33
N LEU A 10 18.80 3.66 16.14
CA LEU A 10 18.77 4.93 15.40
C LEU A 10 18.49 4.67 13.92
N TYR A 11 17.61 5.48 13.34
CA TYR A 11 17.35 5.51 11.91
C TYR A 11 17.74 6.87 11.33
N ARG A 12 17.95 6.92 10.02
CA ARG A 12 18.11 8.16 9.27
C ARG A 12 17.12 8.17 8.12
N ASN A 13 16.42 9.28 7.96
CA ASN A 13 15.57 9.48 6.79
C ASN A 13 16.39 9.86 5.55
N PRO A 14 15.95 9.45 4.34
CA PRO A 14 14.84 8.52 4.11
C PRO A 14 15.19 7.08 4.50
N VAL A 15 14.21 6.33 5.04
CA VAL A 15 14.37 4.90 5.40
C VAL A 15 14.14 3.93 4.21
N TRP A 16 13.73 4.48 3.07
CA TRP A 16 13.56 3.76 1.81
C TRP A 16 13.86 4.71 0.65
N GLU A 17 14.57 4.18 -0.34
CA GLU A 17 14.79 4.76 -1.66
C GLU A 17 14.46 3.66 -2.69
N PRO A 18 14.01 4.00 -3.91
CA PRO A 18 14.03 5.34 -4.52
C PRO A 18 12.82 6.21 -4.18
N ASP A 19 11.60 5.67 -4.16
CA ASP A 19 10.39 6.39 -3.75
C ASP A 19 9.25 5.40 -3.39
N LEU A 20 8.43 5.80 -2.43
CA LEU A 20 7.18 5.14 -2.06
C LEU A 20 6.08 6.20 -1.85
N SER A 21 5.59 6.77 -2.94
CA SER A 21 4.54 7.79 -2.94
C SER A 21 3.22 7.29 -2.33
N TYR A 22 2.54 8.15 -1.55
CA TYR A 22 1.27 7.87 -0.85
C TYR A 22 1.23 6.52 -0.11
N PRO A 23 2.19 6.27 0.80
CA PRO A 23 2.31 4.96 1.40
C PRO A 23 1.23 4.71 2.46
N SER A 24 0.73 3.48 2.51
CA SER A 24 -0.02 2.95 3.64
C SER A 24 0.80 1.89 4.36
N VAL A 25 1.06 2.12 5.65
CA VAL A 25 1.83 1.22 6.52
C VAL A 25 0.89 0.48 7.45
N TYR A 26 1.06 -0.84 7.60
CA TYR A 26 0.29 -1.68 8.51
C TYR A 26 1.14 -2.81 9.08
N SER A 27 0.74 -3.30 10.25
CA SER A 27 1.37 -4.44 10.90
C SER A 27 0.72 -5.76 10.50
N ALA A 28 1.52 -6.82 10.56
CA ALA A 28 1.16 -8.20 10.35
C ALA A 28 1.86 -9.06 11.42
N ALA A 29 1.45 -10.32 11.53
CA ALA A 29 2.09 -11.25 12.49
C ALA A 29 3.60 -11.46 12.23
N VAL A 30 4.06 -11.22 11.00
CA VAL A 30 5.43 -11.47 10.53
C VAL A 30 6.27 -10.19 10.35
N GLY A 31 5.75 -9.03 10.75
CA GLY A 31 6.43 -7.75 10.61
C GLY A 31 5.51 -6.64 10.11
N TYR A 32 6.11 -5.62 9.51
CA TYR A 32 5.45 -4.43 8.99
C TYR A 32 5.50 -4.43 7.47
N PHE A 33 4.45 -3.90 6.85
CA PHE A 33 4.34 -3.77 5.41
C PHE A 33 3.93 -2.36 5.04
N ALA A 34 4.41 -1.90 3.89
CA ALA A 34 4.04 -0.61 3.32
C ALA A 34 3.66 -0.81 1.85
N ILE A 35 2.57 -0.19 1.39
CA ILE A 35 2.16 -0.21 -0.01
C ILE A 35 2.07 1.22 -0.51
N GLY A 36 2.73 1.52 -1.62
CA GLY A 36 2.70 2.84 -2.27
C GLY A 36 1.72 2.90 -3.45
N ALA A 37 1.57 4.10 -4.01
CA ALA A 37 0.94 4.34 -5.30
C ALA A 37 1.79 3.83 -6.48
N ASP A 38 1.21 3.83 -7.69
CA ASP A 38 1.96 3.51 -8.90
C ASP A 38 3.11 4.50 -9.10
N ASN A 39 4.28 3.99 -9.44
CA ASN A 39 5.47 4.82 -9.57
C ASN A 39 6.45 4.34 -10.63
N GLU A 40 7.23 5.27 -11.17
CA GLU A 40 8.35 5.02 -12.05
C GLU A 40 9.64 5.33 -11.30
N TRP A 41 10.35 4.27 -10.89
CA TRP A 41 11.55 4.41 -10.06
C TRP A 41 12.80 4.80 -10.84
N SER A 42 12.79 4.52 -12.13
CA SER A 42 13.77 4.97 -13.12
C SER A 42 13.13 4.91 -14.50
N PRO A 43 13.66 5.62 -15.52
CA PRO A 43 13.08 5.62 -16.86
C PRO A 43 12.82 4.20 -17.39
N GLY A 44 11.53 3.86 -17.58
CA GLY A 44 11.09 2.54 -18.05
C GLY A 44 10.86 1.48 -16.97
N LEU A 45 11.15 1.76 -15.70
CA LEU A 45 10.96 0.84 -14.57
C LEU A 45 9.74 1.24 -13.73
N PHE A 46 8.58 0.70 -14.13
CA PHE A 46 7.30 0.95 -13.49
C PHE A 46 6.95 -0.11 -12.46
N TYR A 47 6.46 0.35 -11.30
CA TYR A 47 5.86 -0.50 -10.28
C TYR A 47 4.41 -0.08 -10.08
N THR A 48 3.51 -1.06 -10.18
CA THR A 48 2.11 -0.94 -9.81
C THR A 48 1.97 -1.26 -8.33
N ALA A 49 1.60 -0.25 -7.53
CA ALA A 49 1.47 -0.36 -6.09
C ALA A 49 2.56 -1.22 -5.39
N PRO A 50 3.84 -0.78 -5.38
CA PRO A 50 4.94 -1.55 -4.82
C PRO A 50 4.71 -1.83 -3.33
N VAL A 51 5.08 -3.04 -2.90
CA VAL A 51 4.91 -3.53 -1.53
C VAL A 51 6.28 -3.70 -0.88
N LEU A 52 6.51 -3.01 0.23
CA LEU A 52 7.71 -3.18 1.05
C LEU A 52 7.39 -3.98 2.31
N GLY A 53 8.39 -4.64 2.87
CA GLY A 53 8.31 -5.31 4.17
C GLY A 53 9.52 -5.01 5.04
N SER A 54 9.29 -4.90 6.35
CA SER A 54 10.28 -4.58 7.37
C SER A 54 9.97 -5.33 8.68
N ASN A 55 10.97 -5.58 9.51
CA ASN A 55 10.79 -6.15 10.85
C ASN A 55 10.98 -5.11 11.97
N ASP A 56 11.51 -3.93 11.64
CA ASP A 56 12.00 -2.94 12.60
C ASP A 56 11.52 -1.50 12.27
N LEU A 57 10.75 -1.32 11.19
CA LEU A 57 10.32 -0.03 10.62
C LEU A 57 11.46 0.84 10.06
N MET A 58 12.71 0.40 10.14
CA MET A 58 13.91 1.14 9.72
C MET A 58 14.48 0.57 8.42
N ASN A 59 14.55 -0.77 8.33
CA ASN A 59 15.09 -1.49 7.18
C ASN A 59 13.95 -2.09 6.37
N TRP A 60 13.72 -1.53 5.18
CA TRP A 60 12.66 -1.97 4.27
C TRP A 60 13.23 -2.72 3.07
N LYS A 61 12.49 -3.74 2.59
CA LYS A 61 12.82 -4.52 1.39
C LYS A 61 11.61 -4.62 0.47
N LEU A 62 11.81 -4.46 -0.83
CA LEU A 62 10.77 -4.73 -1.83
C LEU A 62 10.34 -6.20 -1.74
N ARG A 63 9.03 -6.42 -1.63
CA ARG A 63 8.37 -7.73 -1.58
C ARG A 63 7.57 -8.06 -2.83
N GLY A 64 7.39 -7.09 -3.73
CA GLY A 64 6.69 -7.26 -5.00
C GLY A 64 5.72 -6.11 -5.24
N GLN A 65 4.63 -6.43 -5.95
CA GLN A 65 3.55 -5.50 -6.29
C GLN A 65 2.26 -5.97 -5.63
N ALA A 66 1.36 -5.03 -5.27
CA ALA A 66 0.12 -5.37 -4.60
C ALA A 66 -0.79 -6.21 -5.50
N PHE A 67 -0.68 -6.08 -6.82
CA PHE A 67 -1.50 -6.83 -7.77
C PHE A 67 -0.63 -7.65 -8.71
N VAL A 68 -1.12 -8.84 -9.12
CA VAL A 68 -0.52 -9.61 -10.24
C VAL A 68 -0.81 -8.90 -11.56
N THR A 69 -2.04 -8.43 -11.72
CA THR A 69 -2.49 -7.65 -12.87
C THR A 69 -3.19 -6.42 -12.33
N LYS A 70 -2.86 -5.26 -12.87
CA LYS A 70 -3.50 -3.99 -12.52
C LYS A 70 -5.03 -4.13 -12.64
N PRO A 71 -5.82 -3.57 -11.70
CA PRO A 71 -7.27 -3.58 -11.79
C PRO A 71 -7.77 -3.13 -13.17
N SER A 72 -8.69 -3.91 -13.76
CA SER A 72 -9.07 -3.75 -15.17
C SER A 72 -10.21 -2.77 -15.42
N TRP A 73 -10.79 -2.20 -14.36
CA TRP A 73 -11.96 -1.32 -14.46
C TRP A 73 -11.59 0.14 -14.73
N SER A 74 -10.30 0.48 -14.79
CA SER A 74 -9.80 1.79 -15.20
C SER A 74 -8.37 1.70 -15.73
N ASP A 75 -8.06 2.52 -16.73
CA ASP A 75 -6.72 2.66 -17.30
C ASP A 75 -5.83 3.65 -16.50
N LYS A 76 -6.37 4.28 -15.45
CA LYS A 76 -5.67 5.29 -14.65
C LYS A 76 -4.62 4.68 -13.72
N LYS A 77 -3.67 5.48 -13.27
CA LYS A 77 -2.70 5.08 -12.24
C LYS A 77 -3.37 4.91 -10.89
N ILE A 78 -2.87 3.98 -10.07
CA ILE A 78 -3.19 3.98 -8.65
C ILE A 78 -2.52 5.19 -8.03
N THR A 79 -3.30 6.12 -7.48
CA THR A 79 -2.81 7.40 -6.95
C THR A 79 -2.71 7.42 -5.42
N SER A 80 -3.46 6.58 -4.73
CA SER A 80 -3.36 6.39 -3.28
C SER A 80 -3.92 5.04 -2.85
N ILE A 81 -3.40 4.52 -1.74
CA ILE A 81 -3.80 3.25 -1.14
C ILE A 81 -3.99 3.43 0.37
N SER A 82 -4.95 2.70 0.92
CA SER A 82 -5.03 2.38 2.35
C SER A 82 -5.15 0.88 2.52
N ALA A 83 -4.32 0.32 3.41
CA ALA A 83 -4.22 -1.09 3.68
C ALA A 83 -4.40 -1.37 5.17
N GLY A 84 -5.01 -2.50 5.51
CA GLY A 84 -5.16 -2.89 6.91
C GLY A 84 -5.64 -4.32 7.08
N PHE A 85 -5.36 -4.88 8.26
CA PHE A 85 -5.83 -6.21 8.63
C PHE A 85 -7.17 -6.14 9.36
N ALA A 86 -8.17 -6.85 8.85
CA ALA A 86 -9.45 -7.03 9.54
C ALA A 86 -9.42 -8.32 10.36
N LYS A 87 -9.17 -8.18 11.67
CA LYS A 87 -9.01 -9.31 12.60
C LYS A 87 -10.19 -10.29 12.58
N THR A 88 -11.42 -9.78 12.54
CA THR A 88 -12.66 -10.58 12.53
C THR A 88 -12.85 -11.39 11.26
N LYS A 89 -12.16 -11.03 10.16
CA LYS A 89 -12.22 -11.73 8.87
C LYS A 89 -10.95 -12.55 8.60
N GLY A 90 -9.88 -12.34 9.39
CA GLY A 90 -8.57 -12.93 9.13
C GLY A 90 -8.08 -12.60 7.71
N THR A 91 -8.26 -11.35 7.28
CA THR A 91 -8.03 -10.91 5.89
C THR A 91 -7.38 -9.53 5.88
N TYR A 92 -6.40 -9.33 5.00
CA TYR A 92 -5.87 -8.02 4.66
C TYR A 92 -6.73 -7.41 3.57
N TYR A 93 -7.15 -6.16 3.77
CA TYR A 93 -7.89 -5.39 2.79
C TYR A 93 -7.04 -4.23 2.32
N ILE A 94 -7.16 -3.93 1.03
CA ILE A 94 -6.70 -2.68 0.45
C ILE A 94 -7.89 -1.94 -0.16
N PHE A 95 -7.85 -0.63 -0.02
CA PHE A 95 -8.72 0.32 -0.71
C PHE A 95 -7.80 1.24 -1.49
N TYR A 96 -8.08 1.44 -2.77
CA TYR A 96 -7.15 2.11 -3.65
C TYR A 96 -7.89 3.02 -4.61
N THR A 97 -7.29 4.17 -4.93
CA THR A 97 -7.82 5.15 -5.87
C THR A 97 -7.22 4.92 -7.25
N LEU A 98 -8.04 4.85 -8.31
CA LEU A 98 -7.56 4.93 -9.70
C LEU A 98 -7.89 6.31 -10.27
N GLY A 99 -6.91 7.23 -10.24
CA GLY A 99 -7.09 8.61 -10.68
C GLY A 99 -8.35 9.28 -10.11
N GLU A 100 -9.17 9.80 -11.00
CA GLU A 100 -10.49 10.39 -10.72
C GLU A 100 -11.66 9.41 -10.87
N ASP A 101 -11.41 8.17 -11.30
CA ASP A 101 -12.46 7.20 -11.64
C ASP A 101 -13.14 6.61 -10.39
N GLY A 102 -12.42 6.54 -9.27
CA GLY A 102 -13.00 6.19 -7.97
C GLY A 102 -12.08 5.36 -7.09
N ILE A 103 -12.69 4.80 -6.04
CA ILE A 103 -12.05 3.93 -5.06
C ILE A 103 -12.54 2.50 -5.28
N GLY A 104 -11.60 1.58 -5.49
CA GLY A 104 -11.84 0.13 -5.49
C GLY A 104 -11.37 -0.55 -4.22
N MET A 105 -11.65 -1.85 -4.10
CA MET A 105 -11.11 -2.68 -3.02
C MET A 105 -10.47 -3.96 -3.52
N GLY A 106 -9.53 -4.46 -2.74
CA GLY A 106 -9.00 -5.81 -2.91
C GLY A 106 -8.74 -6.48 -1.57
N ALA A 107 -8.53 -7.79 -1.61
CA ALA A 107 -8.23 -8.56 -0.41
C ALA A 107 -7.17 -9.64 -0.63
N SER A 108 -6.45 -9.97 0.44
CA SER A 108 -5.44 -11.02 0.47
C SER A 108 -5.44 -11.74 1.82
N LYS A 109 -5.00 -13.01 1.81
CA LYS A 109 -4.66 -13.76 3.04
C LYS A 109 -3.22 -13.56 3.48
N ALA A 110 -2.34 -13.12 2.58
CA ALA A 110 -0.97 -12.75 2.88
C ALA A 110 -0.84 -11.23 3.01
N PRO A 111 -0.05 -10.72 3.98
CA PRO A 111 0.11 -9.27 4.16
C PRO A 111 0.65 -8.61 2.90
N GLN A 112 1.66 -9.17 2.25
CA GLN A 112 2.26 -8.60 1.04
C GLN A 112 1.39 -8.71 -0.24
N GLY A 113 0.22 -9.33 -0.15
CA GLY A 113 -0.53 -9.73 -1.34
C GLY A 113 0.04 -11.00 -2.02
N PRO A 114 -0.24 -11.19 -3.32
CA PRO A 114 -1.02 -10.30 -4.17
C PRO A 114 -2.48 -10.20 -3.71
N PHE A 115 -3.07 -9.03 -3.87
CA PHE A 115 -4.46 -8.76 -3.56
C PHE A 115 -5.33 -9.11 -4.75
N THR A 116 -6.42 -9.83 -4.49
CA THR A 116 -7.49 -10.04 -5.46
C THR A 116 -8.28 -8.76 -5.57
N ASP A 117 -8.38 -8.21 -6.78
CA ASP A 117 -9.22 -7.05 -7.06
C ASP A 117 -10.71 -7.44 -7.06
N TYR A 118 -11.54 -6.62 -6.42
CA TYR A 118 -13.00 -6.74 -6.43
C TYR A 118 -13.70 -5.61 -7.18
N GLY A 119 -12.94 -4.73 -7.85
CA GLY A 119 -13.46 -3.65 -8.65
C GLY A 119 -13.75 -2.37 -7.85
N MET A 120 -14.40 -1.43 -8.52
CA MET A 120 -14.81 -0.15 -7.97
C MET A 120 -15.90 -0.32 -6.90
N LEU A 121 -15.70 0.29 -5.73
CA LEU A 121 -16.70 0.38 -4.67
C LEU A 121 -17.53 1.65 -4.77
N ILE A 122 -16.86 2.80 -4.92
CA ILE A 122 -17.47 4.13 -4.89
C ILE A 122 -16.74 5.07 -5.84
N ASN A 123 -17.48 6.02 -6.40
CA ASN A 123 -16.93 7.13 -7.20
C ASN A 123 -17.70 8.44 -6.95
N ALA A 124 -17.26 9.51 -7.62
CA ALA A 124 -17.84 10.85 -7.48
C ALA A 124 -19.35 10.86 -7.78
N SER A 125 -19.79 10.09 -8.80
CA SER A 125 -21.21 10.02 -9.18
C SER A 125 -22.07 9.36 -8.11
N THR A 126 -21.55 8.33 -7.43
CA THR A 126 -22.28 7.62 -6.36
C THR A 126 -22.29 8.36 -5.02
N THR A 127 -21.33 9.25 -4.79
CA THR A 127 -21.15 9.95 -3.51
C THR A 127 -21.65 11.40 -3.53
N ALA A 128 -22.05 11.94 -4.69
CA ALA A 128 -22.37 13.35 -4.90
C ALA A 128 -21.23 14.31 -4.49
N LEU A 129 -19.99 13.81 -4.52
CA LEU A 129 -18.78 14.60 -4.26
C LEU A 129 -18.14 15.02 -5.59
N SER A 130 -17.34 16.09 -5.55
CA SER A 130 -16.53 16.48 -6.72
C SER A 130 -15.42 15.47 -7.05
N GLN A 131 -14.92 14.77 -6.03
CA GLN A 131 -13.88 13.74 -6.16
C GLN A 131 -14.08 12.65 -5.10
N THR A 132 -13.64 11.44 -5.41
CA THR A 132 -13.65 10.29 -4.50
C THR A 132 -12.27 9.64 -4.54
N THR A 133 -11.39 10.13 -3.69
CA THR A 133 -9.96 9.76 -3.66
C THR A 133 -9.47 9.64 -2.22
N ASN A 134 -8.25 9.11 -2.04
CA ASN A 134 -7.55 9.04 -0.74
C ASN A 134 -8.34 8.29 0.34
N PRO A 135 -8.65 7.00 0.11
CA PRO A 135 -9.35 6.20 1.11
C PRO A 135 -8.55 6.10 2.40
N LEU A 136 -9.27 5.98 3.51
CA LEU A 136 -8.74 5.49 4.78
C LEU A 136 -9.59 4.31 5.24
N PHE A 137 -8.95 3.15 5.39
CA PHE A 137 -9.55 1.97 5.98
C PHE A 137 -8.98 1.74 7.38
N PHE A 138 -9.87 1.53 8.34
CA PHE A 138 -9.55 0.99 9.63
C PHE A 138 -10.63 -0.01 10.02
N SER A 139 -10.24 -1.04 10.77
CA SER A 139 -11.18 -1.97 11.36
C SER A 139 -11.08 -1.89 12.88
N VAL A 140 -12.23 -1.91 13.54
CA VAL A 140 -12.33 -1.94 14.99
C VAL A 140 -12.81 -3.31 15.43
N TRP A 141 -12.34 -3.75 16.59
CA TRP A 141 -12.80 -4.95 17.26
C TRP A 141 -13.05 -4.60 18.73
N PHE A 142 -14.14 -5.13 19.28
CA PHE A 142 -14.50 -5.07 20.69
C PHE A 142 -14.18 -6.41 21.35
#